data_AF-A0A2A2KNA6-F1
#
_entry.id   AF-A0A2A2KNA6-F1
#
_cell.length_a   1.000
_cell.length_b   1.000
_cell.length_c   1.000
_cell.angle_alpha   90.00
_cell.angle_beta   90.00
_cell.angle_gamma   90.00
#
_symmetry.space_group_name_H-M   'P 1'
#
loop_
_entity.id
_entity.type
_entity.pdbx_description
1 polymer ?
#
loop_
_entity_poly.entity_id
_entity_poly.type
_entity_poly.pdbx_seq_one_letter_code
_entity_poly.pdbx_strand_id
1 'polypeptide(L)'
;MCIETGQFEKLLLAKLFVFLFFHNLPFLPILILAIIGFENRSFSKKYTAFTRAVAVKGILMCGDRPAGGVKVKIFDEDSGPDPDDVLDEGYTNPDGSFFLKGSERELTNIDPKFKIYHDCDDGIKPGQRKVKITVPDSYISSGGIAKRVFDIGVINLEGKYHNEERDLF
;
A
#
# COMPACT_ATOMS: atom_id res chain seq x y z
N MET A 1 5.62 10.51 6.23
CA MET A 1 6.18 11.87 6.27
C MET A 1 5.73 12.58 5.00
N CYS A 2 4.61 13.30 5.07
CA CYS A 2 4.09 14.09 3.96
C CYS A 2 4.95 15.33 3.79
N ILE A 3 5.46 15.59 2.59
CA ILE A 3 6.06 16.89 2.25
C ILE A 3 4.99 17.69 1.52
N GLU A 4 4.51 18.75 2.18
CA GLU A 4 3.56 19.71 1.63
C GLU A 4 4.15 20.39 0.37
N THR A 5 3.39 20.31 -0.72
CA THR A 5 3.70 20.88 -2.04
C THR A 5 3.46 22.40 -2.11
N GLY A 6 3.91 23.15 -1.09
CA GLY A 6 3.62 24.59 -0.98
C GLY A 6 4.81 25.51 -0.68
N GLN A 7 5.98 24.96 -0.32
CA GLN A 7 7.07 25.80 0.21
C GLN A 7 8.14 26.21 -0.83
N PHE A 8 8.10 25.64 -2.04
CA PHE A 8 9.05 25.95 -3.11
C PHE A 8 8.62 27.13 -4.02
N GLU A 9 7.33 27.44 -4.15
CA GLU A 9 6.86 28.54 -5.00
C GLU A 9 7.21 29.93 -4.44
N LYS A 10 7.28 30.07 -3.11
CA LYS A 10 7.58 31.37 -2.48
C LYS A 10 9.04 31.80 -2.61
N LEU A 11 9.96 30.88 -2.87
CA LEU A 11 11.40 31.19 -3.02
C LEU A 11 11.74 31.69 -4.42
N LEU A 12 10.92 31.36 -5.42
CA LEU A 12 11.14 31.76 -6.81
C LEU A 12 10.65 33.19 -7.08
N LEU A 13 9.53 33.59 -6.46
CA LEU A 13 8.96 34.94 -6.58
C LEU A 13 9.83 36.03 -5.92
N ALA A 14 10.52 35.71 -4.82
CA ALA A 14 11.39 36.67 -4.13
C ALA A 14 12.69 36.99 -4.90
N LYS A 15 13.14 36.11 -5.81
CA LYS A 15 14.35 36.35 -6.64
C LYS A 15 14.07 37.19 -7.90
N LEU A 16 12.81 37.22 -8.35
CA LEU A 16 12.38 38.03 -9.50
C LEU A 16 12.24 39.52 -9.17
N PHE A 17 11.94 39.88 -7.92
CA PHE A 17 11.74 41.28 -7.52
C PHE A 17 13.04 42.07 -7.33
N VAL A 18 14.15 41.42 -7.00
CA VAL A 18 15.43 42.11 -6.73
C VAL A 18 16.17 42.48 -8.02
N PHE A 19 15.85 41.86 -9.16
CA PHE A 19 16.57 42.08 -10.42
C PHE A 19 16.05 43.28 -11.25
N LEU A 20 14.90 43.87 -10.88
CA LEU A 20 14.27 44.95 -11.66
C LEU A 20 14.64 46.38 -11.23
N PHE A 21 15.50 46.58 -10.22
CA PHE A 21 15.76 47.92 -9.67
C PHE A 21 17.16 48.51 -9.87
N PHE A 22 18.10 47.81 -10.50
CA PHE A 22 19.44 48.36 -10.73
C PHE A 22 19.86 48.20 -12.19
N HIS A 23 19.80 49.32 -12.91
CA HIS A 23 20.45 49.70 -14.18
C HIS A 23 19.50 50.06 -15.34
N ASN A 24 19.28 51.36 -15.47
CA ASN A 24 18.86 52.04 -16.68
C ASN A 24 19.90 51.82 -17.80
N LEU A 25 19.61 50.97 -18.79
CA LEU A 25 20.33 50.90 -20.06
C LEU A 25 19.37 50.51 -21.20
N PRO A 26 19.30 51.26 -22.32
CA PRO A 26 18.28 51.09 -23.34
C PRO A 26 18.69 50.03 -24.37
N PHE A 27 18.63 48.75 -24.00
CA PHE A 27 18.86 47.64 -24.94
C PHE A 27 17.88 46.49 -24.70
N LEU A 28 16.58 46.75 -24.94
CA LEU A 28 15.61 45.74 -25.36
C LEU A 28 15.29 46.04 -26.82
N PRO A 29 15.43 45.10 -27.79
CA PRO A 29 14.62 43.87 -27.77
C PRO A 29 15.28 42.63 -28.39
N ILE A 30 16.62 42.46 -28.36
CA ILE A 30 17.27 41.32 -29.04
C ILE A 30 17.42 40.07 -28.13
N LEU A 31 17.31 40.21 -26.80
CA LEU A 31 17.44 39.08 -25.87
C LEU A 31 16.11 38.42 -25.45
N ILE A 32 14.98 38.75 -26.08
CA ILE A 32 13.69 38.08 -25.80
C ILE A 32 13.48 36.87 -26.73
N LEU A 33 14.22 36.73 -27.82
CA LEU A 33 14.15 35.56 -28.72
C LEU A 33 14.98 34.35 -28.23
N ALA A 34 15.90 34.53 -27.27
CA ALA A 34 16.65 33.41 -26.69
C ALA A 34 15.91 32.70 -25.54
N ILE A 35 14.84 33.30 -24.99
CA ILE A 35 14.05 32.70 -23.89
C ILE A 35 12.87 31.87 -24.43
N ILE A 36 12.38 32.15 -25.64
CA ILE A 36 11.28 31.40 -26.27
C ILE A 36 11.78 30.08 -26.92
N GLY A 37 13.09 29.81 -26.86
CA GLY A 37 13.72 28.59 -27.36
C GLY A 37 14.01 27.52 -26.31
N PHE A 38 13.61 27.70 -25.05
CA PHE A 38 13.63 26.57 -24.09
C PHE A 38 12.35 25.79 -24.27
N GLU A 39 12.39 24.89 -25.25
CA GLU A 39 11.42 23.83 -25.46
C GLU A 39 10.90 23.32 -24.11
N ASN A 40 9.59 23.11 -24.05
CA ASN A 40 8.92 22.32 -23.04
C ASN A 40 9.67 20.98 -22.89
N ARG A 41 10.71 20.93 -22.06
CA ARG A 41 11.23 19.67 -21.56
C ARG A 41 10.13 19.17 -20.66
N SER A 42 9.20 18.43 -21.26
CA SER A 42 8.38 17.46 -20.56
C SER A 42 9.37 16.58 -19.81
N PHE A 43 9.64 16.97 -18.56
CA PHE A 43 10.46 16.20 -17.65
C PHE A 43 9.59 15.02 -17.28
N SER A 44 9.61 14.00 -18.14
CA SER A 44 9.03 12.71 -17.83
C SER A 44 9.78 12.21 -16.60
N LYS A 45 9.20 12.43 -15.40
CA LYS A 45 9.68 11.81 -14.17
C LYS A 45 9.58 10.31 -14.42
N LYS A 46 10.71 9.68 -14.66
CA LYS A 46 10.80 8.23 -14.85
C LYS A 46 10.64 7.59 -13.49
N TYR A 47 9.40 7.35 -13.08
CA TYR A 47 9.08 6.57 -11.90
C TYR A 47 9.38 5.10 -12.20
N THR A 48 10.20 4.48 -11.37
CA THR A 48 10.57 3.07 -11.52
C THR A 48 9.88 2.26 -10.44
N ALA A 49 8.79 1.60 -10.83
CA ALA A 49 8.11 0.64 -9.96
C ALA A 49 8.99 -0.60 -9.75
N PHE A 50 9.01 -1.11 -8.52
CA PHE A 50 9.79 -2.25 -8.08
C PHE A 50 8.89 -3.34 -7.51
N THR A 51 9.31 -4.59 -7.60
CA THR A 51 8.52 -5.70 -7.06
C THR A 51 8.73 -5.86 -5.56
N ARG A 52 7.64 -6.04 -4.83
CA ARG A 52 7.61 -6.40 -3.42
C ARG A 52 6.86 -7.71 -3.23
N ALA A 53 7.29 -8.50 -2.25
CA ALA A 53 6.68 -9.79 -1.97
C ALA A 53 6.48 -9.99 -0.46
N VAL A 54 5.40 -10.68 -0.12
CA VAL A 54 5.00 -11.02 1.25
C VAL A 54 4.48 -12.46 1.30
N ALA A 55 4.66 -13.11 2.44
CA ALA A 55 4.08 -14.43 2.69
C ALA A 55 3.58 -14.50 4.14
N VAL A 56 2.43 -15.14 4.33
CA VAL A 56 1.76 -15.29 5.63
C VAL A 56 1.37 -16.74 5.84
N LYS A 57 1.52 -17.24 7.07
CA LYS A 57 1.10 -18.58 7.46
C LYS A 57 0.52 -18.60 8.86
N GLY A 58 -0.22 -19.66 9.18
CA GLY A 58 -0.74 -19.90 10.52
C GLY A 58 -1.75 -21.04 10.56
N ILE A 59 -2.42 -21.17 11.69
CA ILE A 59 -3.50 -22.13 11.93
C ILE A 59 -4.70 -21.40 12.52
N LEU A 60 -5.88 -21.61 11.96
CA LEU A 60 -7.12 -21.06 12.49
C LEU A 60 -7.92 -22.14 13.22
N MET A 61 -8.43 -21.79 14.40
CA MET A 61 -9.26 -22.63 15.26
C MET A 61 -10.65 -21.99 15.41
N CYS A 62 -11.67 -22.80 15.64
CA CYS A 62 -13.00 -22.38 16.04
C CYS A 62 -13.38 -23.19 17.29
N GLY A 63 -13.02 -22.63 18.45
CA GLY A 63 -12.99 -23.37 19.71
C GLY A 63 -11.96 -24.46 19.68
N ASP A 64 -12.36 -25.63 20.14
CA ASP A 64 -11.47 -26.78 20.26
C ASP A 64 -11.26 -27.52 18.92
N ARG A 65 -11.83 -27.01 17.82
CA ARG A 65 -11.76 -27.64 16.50
C ARG A 65 -10.98 -26.78 15.51
N PRO A 66 -10.19 -27.39 14.62
CA PRO A 66 -9.59 -26.67 13.51
C PRO A 66 -10.66 -26.04 12.61
N ALA A 67 -10.42 -24.79 12.19
CA ALA A 67 -11.31 -24.05 11.33
C ALA A 67 -10.89 -24.25 9.86
N GLY A 68 -11.29 -25.37 9.27
CA GLY A 68 -11.05 -25.66 7.86
C GLY A 68 -12.06 -25.00 6.92
N GLY A 69 -11.64 -24.68 5.69
CA GLY A 69 -12.48 -24.03 4.68
C GLY A 69 -12.77 -22.54 4.97
N VAL A 70 -12.01 -21.91 5.87
CA VAL A 70 -12.11 -20.47 6.17
C VAL A 70 -11.39 -19.70 5.07
N LYS A 71 -12.05 -18.69 4.51
CA LYS A 71 -11.45 -17.86 3.45
C LYS A 71 -10.43 -16.90 4.07
N VAL A 72 -9.25 -16.86 3.48
CA VAL A 72 -8.13 -16.02 3.90
C VAL A 72 -7.56 -15.26 2.70
N LYS A 73 -7.14 -14.02 2.91
CA LYS A 73 -6.60 -13.16 1.84
C LYS A 73 -5.43 -12.33 2.33
N ILE A 74 -4.47 -12.09 1.44
CA ILE A 74 -3.51 -10.98 1.57
C ILE A 74 -4.00 -9.88 0.62
N PHE A 75 -4.19 -8.69 1.16
CA PHE A 75 -4.68 -7.54 0.43
C PHE A 75 -3.73 -6.38 0.64
N ASP A 76 -3.39 -5.66 -0.41
CA ASP A 76 -2.63 -4.44 -0.33
C ASP A 76 -3.59 -3.27 -0.10
N GLU A 77 -3.51 -2.62 1.07
CA GLU A 77 -4.33 -1.44 1.37
C GLU A 77 -3.43 -0.21 1.35
N ASP A 78 -3.18 0.29 0.14
CA ASP A 78 -2.21 1.35 -0.10
C ASP A 78 -2.84 2.72 0.20
N SER A 79 -2.07 3.61 0.83
CA SER A 79 -2.46 5.01 1.01
C SER A 79 -2.03 5.91 -0.18
N GLY A 80 -1.49 5.29 -1.24
CA GLY A 80 -0.83 5.92 -2.38
C GLY A 80 -1.74 6.15 -3.60
N PRO A 81 -1.15 6.46 -4.77
CA PRO A 81 -1.88 6.63 -6.02
C PRO A 81 -2.30 5.30 -6.69
N ASP A 82 -1.79 4.18 -6.19
CA ASP A 82 -1.97 2.85 -6.74
C ASP A 82 -3.25 2.20 -6.15
N PRO A 83 -4.02 1.41 -6.93
CA PRO A 83 -5.28 0.84 -6.49
C PRO A 83 -5.07 -0.33 -5.51
N ASP A 84 -5.97 -0.42 -4.54
CA ASP A 84 -6.07 -1.53 -3.58
C ASP A 84 -6.22 -2.91 -4.26
N ASP A 85 -5.22 -3.78 -4.14
CA ASP A 85 -5.11 -5.04 -4.89
C ASP A 85 -5.07 -6.31 -4.01
N VAL A 86 -5.66 -7.40 -4.51
CA VAL A 86 -5.54 -8.74 -3.88
C VAL A 86 -4.20 -9.35 -4.27
N LEU A 87 -3.32 -9.56 -3.29
CA LEU A 87 -2.01 -10.16 -3.52
C LEU A 87 -2.08 -11.69 -3.62
N ASP A 88 -2.89 -12.32 -2.77
CA ASP A 88 -3.16 -13.77 -2.79
C ASP A 88 -4.44 -14.09 -2.00
N GLU A 89 -5.13 -15.16 -2.36
CA GLU A 89 -6.30 -15.64 -1.63
C GLU A 89 -6.39 -17.16 -1.63
N GLY A 90 -7.00 -17.70 -0.57
CA GLY A 90 -7.20 -19.13 -0.45
C GLY A 90 -8.14 -19.50 0.68
N TYR A 91 -8.16 -20.79 0.99
CA TYR A 91 -8.95 -21.36 2.06
C TYR A 91 -8.05 -22.17 2.99
N THR A 92 -8.35 -22.15 4.29
CA THR A 92 -7.65 -23.03 5.24
C THR A 92 -7.89 -24.50 4.91
N ASN A 93 -6.85 -25.30 5.12
CA ASN A 93 -6.90 -26.75 5.03
C ASN A 93 -7.83 -27.35 6.10
N PRO A 94 -8.19 -28.64 6.01
CA PRO A 94 -9.03 -29.30 7.02
C PRO A 94 -8.48 -29.25 8.46
N ASP A 95 -7.16 -29.12 8.62
CA ASP A 95 -6.47 -28.96 9.90
C ASP A 95 -6.36 -27.48 10.35
N GLY A 96 -7.05 -26.57 9.67
CA GLY A 96 -7.04 -25.13 9.94
C GLY A 96 -5.80 -24.39 9.45
N SER A 97 -4.80 -25.10 8.92
CA SER A 97 -3.56 -24.48 8.43
C SER A 97 -3.76 -23.72 7.12
N PHE A 98 -2.96 -22.69 6.90
CA PHE A 98 -2.89 -21.99 5.61
C PHE A 98 -1.49 -21.45 5.34
N PHE A 99 -1.21 -21.20 4.06
CA PHE A 99 0.00 -20.54 3.60
C PHE A 99 -0.32 -19.73 2.35
N LEU A 100 -0.21 -18.41 2.43
CA LEU A 100 -0.41 -17.49 1.31
C LEU A 100 0.88 -16.76 0.98
N LYS A 101 1.08 -16.44 -0.30
CA LYS A 101 2.21 -15.65 -0.79
C LYS A 101 1.78 -14.81 -1.99
N GLY A 102 2.13 -13.54 -1.97
CA GLY A 102 1.80 -12.61 -3.05
C GLY A 102 2.95 -11.65 -3.32
N SER A 103 2.92 -11.05 -4.50
CA SER A 103 3.87 -10.02 -4.88
C SER A 103 3.24 -9.07 -5.88
N GLU A 104 3.55 -7.78 -5.74
CA GLU A 104 3.06 -6.74 -6.63
C GLU A 104 4.20 -5.79 -7.04
N ARG A 105 4.00 -5.10 -8.16
CA ARG A 105 4.93 -4.11 -8.68
C ARG A 105 4.47 -2.70 -8.31
N GLU A 106 5.00 -2.21 -7.20
CA GLU A 106 4.63 -0.91 -6.64
C GLU A 106 5.67 0.19 -6.85
N LEU A 107 5.20 1.44 -6.86
CA LEU A 107 6.06 2.62 -6.79
C LEU A 107 6.62 2.82 -5.37
N THR A 108 5.85 2.41 -4.37
CA THR A 108 6.22 2.48 -2.95
C THR A 108 6.24 1.09 -2.32
N ASN A 109 6.40 1.01 -1.00
CA ASN A 109 6.32 -0.28 -0.34
C ASN A 109 4.85 -0.69 -0.24
N ILE A 110 4.55 -1.98 -0.39
CA ILE A 110 3.20 -2.52 -0.16
C ILE A 110 2.79 -2.35 1.31
N ASP A 111 1.49 -2.20 1.59
CA ASP A 111 0.85 -2.10 2.91
C ASP A 111 -0.03 -3.34 3.22
N PRO A 112 0.56 -4.57 3.30
CA PRO A 112 -0.17 -5.82 3.32
C PRO A 112 -1.04 -6.02 4.57
N LYS A 113 -2.32 -6.30 4.33
CA LYS A 113 -3.32 -6.73 5.32
C LYS A 113 -3.69 -8.18 5.09
N PHE A 114 -3.51 -9.00 6.10
CA PHE A 114 -4.06 -10.35 6.14
C PHE A 114 -5.51 -10.31 6.66
N LYS A 115 -6.44 -10.79 5.85
CA LYS A 115 -7.89 -10.78 6.13
C LYS A 115 -8.41 -12.20 6.29
N ILE A 116 -9.17 -12.46 7.34
CA ILE A 116 -9.82 -13.74 7.64
C ILE A 116 -11.33 -13.53 7.59
N TYR A 117 -12.05 -14.33 6.81
CA TYR A 117 -13.50 -14.25 6.65
C TYR A 117 -14.13 -15.55 7.16
N HIS A 118 -14.93 -15.46 8.23
CA HIS A 118 -15.41 -16.65 8.94
C HIS A 118 -16.78 -16.47 9.57
N ASP A 119 -17.43 -17.60 9.84
CA ASP A 119 -18.73 -17.68 10.51
C ASP A 119 -18.67 -18.41 11.86
N CYS A 120 -17.44 -18.62 12.38
CA CYS A 120 -17.23 -19.21 13.72
C CYS A 120 -18.04 -18.45 14.78
N ASP A 121 -18.88 -19.18 15.52
CA ASP A 121 -19.81 -18.65 16.53
C ASP A 121 -20.63 -17.44 16.08
N ASP A 122 -21.00 -17.40 14.79
CA ASP A 122 -21.73 -16.25 14.24
C ASP A 122 -23.25 -16.46 14.12
N GLY A 123 -23.72 -17.70 14.17
CA GLY A 123 -25.13 -18.05 13.99
C GLY A 123 -25.61 -17.80 12.55
N ILE A 124 -26.91 -17.53 12.36
CA ILE A 124 -27.47 -17.19 11.05
C ILE A 124 -27.50 -15.67 10.92
N LYS A 125 -26.40 -15.08 10.45
CA LYS A 125 -26.30 -13.64 10.14
C LYS A 125 -25.89 -13.46 8.68
N PRO A 126 -26.33 -12.37 8.02
CA PRO A 126 -25.87 -12.07 6.68
C PRO A 126 -24.37 -11.71 6.69
N GLY A 127 -23.67 -12.14 5.65
CA GLY A 127 -22.24 -11.91 5.49
C GLY A 127 -21.37 -12.63 6.52
N GLN A 128 -20.06 -12.41 6.44
CA GLN A 128 -19.07 -13.08 7.29
C GLN A 128 -18.41 -12.11 8.26
N ARG A 129 -17.97 -12.60 9.43
CA ARG A 129 -17.07 -11.85 10.31
C ARG A 129 -15.72 -11.70 9.61
N LYS A 130 -15.12 -10.52 9.69
CA LYS A 130 -13.86 -10.19 9.01
C LYS A 130 -12.83 -9.67 10.00
N VAL A 131 -11.80 -10.46 10.24
CA VAL A 131 -10.63 -10.07 11.05
C VAL A 131 -9.55 -9.53 10.11
N LYS A 132 -8.95 -8.40 10.46
CA LYS A 132 -7.85 -7.77 9.71
C LYS A 132 -6.60 -7.70 10.58
N ILE A 133 -5.49 -8.24 10.07
CA ILE A 133 -4.17 -8.22 10.72
C ILE A 133 -3.20 -7.52 9.78
N THR A 134 -2.52 -6.47 10.28
CA THR A 134 -1.46 -5.82 9.50
C THR A 134 -0.21 -6.68 9.54
N VAL A 135 0.36 -6.98 8.37
CA VAL A 135 1.66 -7.65 8.28
C VAL A 135 2.76 -6.60 8.44
N PRO A 136 3.69 -6.75 9.41
CA PRO A 136 4.72 -5.73 9.62
C PRO A 136 5.66 -5.58 8.42
N ASP A 137 6.11 -4.37 8.14
CA ASP A 137 7.02 -4.06 7.01
C ASP A 137 8.29 -4.92 7.01
N SER A 138 8.74 -5.31 8.20
CA SER A 138 9.86 -6.24 8.37
C SER A 138 9.63 -7.61 7.74
N TYR A 139 8.45 -7.97 7.26
CA TYR A 139 8.21 -9.21 6.51
C TYR A 139 8.13 -8.99 4.99
N ILE A 140 8.10 -7.74 4.54
CA ILE A 140 8.11 -7.39 3.12
C ILE A 140 9.52 -7.57 2.57
N SER A 141 9.61 -8.21 1.41
CA SER A 141 10.86 -8.49 0.71
C SER A 141 10.90 -7.79 -0.63
N SER A 142 12.08 -7.30 -1.01
CA SER A 142 12.30 -6.81 -2.38
C SER A 142 12.45 -7.98 -3.36
N GLY A 143 11.85 -7.85 -4.55
CA GLY A 143 11.75 -8.89 -5.56
C GLY A 143 10.41 -9.64 -5.49
N GLY A 144 10.19 -10.58 -6.41
CA GLY A 144 8.95 -11.34 -6.52
C GLY A 144 8.82 -12.54 -5.57
N ILE A 145 9.73 -12.70 -4.61
CA ILE A 145 9.73 -13.83 -3.67
C ILE A 145 9.94 -13.32 -2.25
N ALA A 146 9.03 -13.68 -1.34
CA ALA A 146 9.12 -13.37 0.07
C ALA A 146 10.29 -14.15 0.71
N LYS A 147 11.23 -13.43 1.32
CA LYS A 147 12.41 -14.00 2.00
C LYS A 147 12.13 -14.38 3.44
N ARG A 148 11.07 -13.80 4.02
CA ARG A 148 10.58 -14.09 5.37
C ARG A 148 9.09 -14.37 5.28
N VAL A 149 8.62 -15.24 6.17
CA VAL A 149 7.20 -15.60 6.27
C VAL A 149 6.69 -15.07 7.59
N PHE A 150 5.63 -14.28 7.55
CA PHE A 150 4.93 -13.82 8.74
C PHE A 150 4.07 -14.95 9.28
N ASP A 151 4.51 -15.56 10.38
CA ASP A 151 3.76 -16.60 11.08
C ASP A 151 2.87 -15.95 12.14
N ILE A 152 1.55 -16.00 11.92
CA ILE A 152 0.59 -15.45 12.89
C ILE A 152 0.31 -16.43 14.04
N GLY A 153 0.90 -17.62 14.02
CA GLY A 153 0.70 -18.67 15.01
C GLY A 153 -0.68 -19.31 14.90
N VAL A 154 -1.28 -19.59 16.06
CA VAL A 154 -2.62 -20.18 16.18
C VAL A 154 -3.61 -19.12 16.64
N ILE A 155 -4.68 -18.92 15.88
CA ILE A 155 -5.72 -17.93 16.17
C ILE A 155 -7.05 -18.65 16.37
N ASN A 156 -7.69 -18.44 17.53
CA ASN A 156 -9.06 -18.94 17.77
C ASN A 156 -10.10 -17.88 17.40
N LEU A 157 -10.97 -18.22 16.45
CA LEU A 157 -11.98 -17.34 15.85
C LEU A 157 -13.27 -17.19 16.68
N GLU A 158 -13.42 -17.92 17.79
CA GLU A 158 -14.50 -17.66 18.77
C GLU A 158 -14.38 -16.26 19.38
N GLY A 159 -13.14 -15.85 19.65
CA GLY A 159 -12.83 -14.54 20.22
C GLY A 159 -13.32 -13.39 19.33
N LYS A 160 -13.70 -12.28 19.96
CA LYS A 160 -13.99 -11.02 19.26
C LYS A 160 -12.71 -10.20 19.17
N TYR A 161 -12.31 -9.86 17.94
CA TYR A 161 -11.10 -9.11 17.68
C TYR A 161 -11.40 -7.61 17.62
N HIS A 162 -10.44 -6.78 18.05
CA HIS A 162 -10.60 -5.33 17.98
C HIS A 162 -10.71 -4.87 16.51
N ASN A 163 -11.66 -3.98 16.22
CA ASN A 163 -12.01 -3.56 14.86
C ASN A 163 -12.37 -4.72 13.92
N GLU A 164 -12.90 -5.81 14.46
CA GLU A 164 -13.52 -6.85 13.63
C GLU A 164 -14.71 -6.26 12.86
N GLU A 165 -14.68 -6.44 11.55
CA GLU A 165 -15.69 -5.94 10.63
C GLU A 165 -16.65 -7.07 10.23
N ARG A 166 -17.67 -6.72 9.44
CA ARG A 166 -18.53 -7.68 8.77
C ARG A 166 -18.52 -7.44 7.27
N ASP A 167 -18.28 -8.50 6.51
CA ASP A 167 -18.26 -8.49 5.05
C ASP A 167 -19.65 -8.88 4.55
N LEU A 168 -20.42 -7.89 4.09
CA LEU A 168 -21.80 -8.06 3.62
C LEU A 168 -21.80 -8.15 2.09
N PHE A 169 -21.64 -9.37 1.56
CA PHE A 169 -21.68 -9.74 0.13
C PHE A 169 -20.61 -9.10 -0.77
#